data_AF-A0A8C9LEE7-F1
#
_entry.id   AF-A0A8C9LEE7-F1
#
_cell.length_a   1.000
_cell.length_b   1.000
_cell.length_c   1.000
_cell.angle_alpha   90.00
_cell.angle_beta   90.00
_cell.angle_gamma   90.00
#
_symmetry.space_group_name_H-M   'P 1'
#
loop_
_entity.id
_entity.type
_entity.pdbx_description
1 polymer ?
#
loop_
_entity_poly.entity_id
_entity_poly.type
_entity_poly.pdbx_seq_one_letter_code
_entity_poly.pdbx_strand_id
1 'polypeptide(L)'
;MGELLGCQRQPWCPPGVPVVPGTSAPVATLAEAQDFAARVGFPIIFKAAHGGGGRGMRAVHGPQELEESFSRASSEALAAFGDGALFVEKLIERPRHIEVQILGIIGGPWHGDSLGGKQPKISGSLAFLGSPPQHKTNGAAQVGYENAGTVEFLLDRNGNHYFIEVNSRLQVEHTVTEEITGVDLVQAQLLVAAGRSLPELGLQQDSVRVNGCAIQCRVTTEDPARGFQPDTGRIEVFRSGEGMGIRLDGASAFQGALISPHYDSLLVKVIAHGPDQPSAAAKMSRALAEFRIRGVKTNIPFLQNVLAHPQFLGGAVDTQFIDENPELFHLRPSQNRAQKLLHYLGGVLMEGWGSWEGSWGVLRMFGGPEGVLGVLGGDSGSPRRCLLGS
;
A
#
# COMPACT_ATOMS: atom_id res chain seq x y z
N MET A 1 19.06 14.26 -5.37
CA MET A 1 17.86 14.02 -4.52
C MET A 1 17.57 12.54 -4.32
N GLY A 2 17.95 11.65 -5.25
CA GLY A 2 17.78 10.19 -5.10
C GLY A 2 18.84 9.47 -4.25
N GLU A 3 19.56 10.18 -3.39
CA GLU A 3 20.41 9.55 -2.37
C GLU A 3 19.61 9.56 -1.07
N LEU A 4 19.40 8.39 -0.45
CA LEU A 4 18.96 8.28 0.95
C LEU A 4 20.08 8.80 1.85
N LEU A 5 20.32 10.12 1.81
CA LEU A 5 21.11 10.80 2.81
C LEU A 5 20.43 10.54 4.15
N GLY A 6 21.20 10.14 5.18
CA GLY A 6 20.69 10.10 6.55
C GLY A 6 19.92 11.39 6.85
N CYS A 7 18.76 11.27 7.48
CA CYS A 7 17.76 12.32 7.63
C CYS A 7 18.34 13.72 8.00
N GLN A 8 19.41 13.74 8.78
CA GLN A 8 20.17 14.92 9.22
C GLN A 8 20.87 15.72 8.09
N ARG A 9 20.99 15.18 6.88
CA ARG A 9 21.68 15.79 5.74
C ARG A 9 20.78 16.21 4.60
N GLN A 10 19.47 15.96 4.66
CA GLN A 10 18.61 16.51 3.62
C GLN A 10 18.72 18.04 3.70
N PRO A 11 19.09 18.74 2.61
CA PRO A 11 19.21 20.21 2.62
C PRO A 11 17.90 20.89 3.03
N TRP A 12 16.81 20.13 2.98
CA TRP A 12 15.44 20.47 3.32
C TRP A 12 15.06 20.16 4.78
N CYS A 13 15.97 19.61 5.59
CA CYS A 13 15.71 19.32 7.01
C CYS A 13 15.35 20.63 7.72
N PRO A 14 14.09 20.78 8.19
CA PRO A 14 13.68 22.00 8.83
C PRO A 14 14.49 22.34 10.09
N PRO A 15 15.03 23.56 10.24
CA PRO A 15 15.72 23.92 11.46
C PRO A 15 14.80 23.85 12.66
N GLY A 16 15.26 23.19 13.73
CA GLY A 16 14.49 22.98 14.96
C GLY A 16 13.46 21.84 14.90
N VAL A 17 13.40 21.08 13.81
CA VAL A 17 12.57 19.86 13.75
C VAL A 17 13.36 18.65 14.23
N PRO A 18 12.83 17.89 15.21
CA PRO A 18 13.48 16.66 15.65
C PRO A 18 13.62 15.69 14.48
N VAL A 19 14.81 15.15 14.34
CA VAL A 19 15.18 14.12 13.37
C VAL A 19 15.43 12.82 14.12
N VAL A 20 15.27 11.68 13.45
CA VAL A 20 15.70 10.40 14.03
C VAL A 20 17.21 10.50 14.33
N PRO A 21 17.66 10.19 15.56
CA PRO A 21 19.09 10.15 15.86
C PRO A 21 19.79 9.20 14.90
N GLY A 22 20.77 9.68 14.15
CA GLY A 22 21.45 8.91 13.12
C GLY A 22 22.90 9.32 12.95
N THR A 23 23.68 8.51 12.24
CA THR A 23 25.06 8.87 11.89
C THR A 23 25.05 10.00 10.87
N SER A 24 25.94 10.97 11.05
CA SER A 24 26.05 12.11 10.15
C SER A 24 26.78 11.76 8.85
N ALA A 25 27.47 10.62 8.78
CA ALA A 25 28.08 10.05 7.58
C ALA A 25 27.80 8.53 7.54
N PRO A 26 27.87 7.91 6.35
CA PRO A 26 27.86 6.45 6.26
C PRO A 26 28.98 5.86 7.11
N VAL A 27 28.67 4.79 7.83
CA VAL A 27 29.65 3.95 8.52
C VAL A 27 30.12 2.86 7.55
N ALA A 28 31.43 2.63 7.53
CA ALA A 28 32.06 1.59 6.72
C ALA A 28 32.54 0.41 7.59
N THR A 29 32.55 0.58 8.92
CA THR A 29 33.08 -0.43 9.83
C THR A 29 32.12 -0.77 10.96
N LEU A 30 32.23 -2.01 11.47
CA LEU A 30 31.49 -2.46 12.64
C LEU A 30 31.78 -1.60 13.89
N ALA A 31 33.02 -1.13 14.04
CA ALA A 31 33.43 -0.30 15.17
C ALA A 31 32.64 1.02 15.22
N GLU A 32 32.46 1.69 14.08
CA GLU A 32 31.66 2.92 14.00
C GLU A 32 30.18 2.67 14.35
N ALA A 33 29.64 1.51 13.94
CA ALA A 33 28.29 1.09 14.31
C ALA A 33 28.16 0.78 15.82
N GLN A 34 29.18 0.17 16.42
CA GLN A 34 29.26 -0.08 17.86
C GLN A 34 29.30 1.22 18.67
N ASP A 35 30.12 2.18 18.26
CA ASP A 35 30.23 3.49 18.91
C ASP A 35 28.90 4.26 18.85
N PHE A 36 28.20 4.20 17.71
CA PHE A 36 26.87 4.78 17.58
C PHE A 36 25.86 4.10 18.53
N ALA A 37 25.83 2.76 18.54
CA ALA A 37 24.92 1.98 19.36
C ALA A 37 25.16 2.22 20.87
N ALA A 38 26.41 2.36 21.29
CA ALA A 38 26.77 2.68 22.67
C ALA A 38 26.27 4.06 23.11
N ARG A 39 26.28 5.05 22.20
CA ARG A 39 25.82 6.42 22.48
C ARG A 39 24.30 6.56 22.47
N VAL A 40 23.62 5.90 21.53
CA VAL A 40 22.18 6.10 21.25
C VAL A 40 21.30 5.00 21.87
N GLY A 41 21.88 3.83 22.14
CA GLY A 41 21.20 2.66 22.68
C GLY A 41 20.37 1.90 21.63
N PHE A 42 20.14 0.62 21.90
CA PHE A 42 19.29 -0.26 21.08
C PHE A 42 17.77 -0.01 21.31
N PRO A 43 16.89 -0.36 20.35
CA PRO A 43 17.21 -0.87 19.02
C PRO A 43 17.72 0.21 18.06
N ILE A 44 18.46 -0.22 17.04
CA ILE A 44 18.95 0.60 15.93
C ILE A 44 18.55 -0.05 14.60
N ILE A 45 18.67 0.69 13.50
CA ILE A 45 18.40 0.21 12.15
C ILE A 45 19.56 0.59 11.23
N PHE A 46 20.03 -0.37 10.44
CA PHE A 46 20.92 -0.15 9.32
C PHE A 46 20.12 0.19 8.07
N LYS A 47 20.61 1.15 7.28
CA LYS A 47 20.06 1.53 5.98
C LYS A 47 21.21 1.63 4.97
N ALA A 48 21.10 1.02 3.80
CA ALA A 48 22.10 1.19 2.75
C ALA A 48 22.23 2.66 2.32
N ALA A 49 23.45 3.19 2.23
CA ALA A 49 23.68 4.62 1.93
C ALA A 49 23.19 5.04 0.53
N HIS A 50 23.23 4.10 -0.42
CA HIS A 50 22.81 4.30 -1.81
C HIS A 50 21.54 3.50 -2.16
N GLY A 51 20.82 2.99 -1.16
CA GLY A 51 19.58 2.24 -1.36
C GLY A 51 18.37 3.16 -1.59
N GLY A 52 17.27 2.59 -2.09
CA GLY A 52 15.98 3.28 -2.25
C GLY A 52 14.81 2.28 -2.14
N GLY A 53 13.64 2.73 -1.67
CA GLY A 53 12.42 1.91 -1.66
C GLY A 53 12.36 0.81 -0.60
N GLY A 54 13.02 0.99 0.54
CA GLY A 54 12.92 0.07 1.70
C GLY A 54 13.70 -1.24 1.59
N ARG A 55 14.44 -1.48 0.49
CA ARG A 55 15.36 -2.62 0.36
C ARG A 55 16.72 -2.30 1.00
N GLY A 56 17.27 -3.23 1.78
CA GLY A 56 18.55 -3.03 2.48
C GLY A 56 18.43 -2.33 3.84
N MET A 57 17.30 -2.49 4.52
CA MET A 57 17.12 -2.05 5.90
C MET A 57 17.15 -3.24 6.87
N ARG A 58 17.82 -3.10 8.01
CA ARG A 58 17.93 -4.18 9.00
C ARG A 58 17.86 -3.65 10.42
N ALA A 59 16.84 -4.06 11.17
CA ALA A 59 16.73 -3.77 12.60
C ALA A 59 17.72 -4.62 13.41
N VAL A 60 18.27 -4.04 14.46
CA VAL A 60 19.17 -4.69 15.41
C VAL A 60 18.68 -4.36 16.81
N HIS A 61 18.30 -5.38 17.59
CA HIS A 61 17.67 -5.19 18.90
C HIS A 61 18.64 -5.28 20.06
N GLY A 62 19.85 -5.79 19.83
CA GLY A 62 20.86 -5.89 20.87
C GLY A 62 22.28 -6.05 20.34
N PRO A 63 23.28 -5.94 21.24
CA PRO A 63 24.70 -6.03 20.87
C PRO A 63 25.09 -7.38 20.26
N GLN A 64 24.38 -8.46 20.62
CA GLN A 64 24.66 -9.81 20.11
C GLN A 64 24.35 -9.96 18.62
N GLU A 65 23.41 -9.18 18.09
CA GLU A 65 22.97 -9.23 16.70
C GLU A 65 23.77 -8.30 15.78
N LEU A 66 24.57 -7.39 16.36
CA LEU A 66 25.14 -6.24 15.67
C LEU A 66 26.13 -6.64 14.57
N GLU A 67 27.05 -7.56 14.88
CA GLU A 67 28.11 -8.00 13.96
C GLU A 67 27.53 -8.73 12.75
N GLU A 68 26.67 -9.73 12.98
CA GLU A 68 26.01 -10.48 11.91
C GLU A 68 25.16 -9.55 11.05
N SER A 69 24.36 -8.68 11.69
CA SER A 69 23.47 -7.76 10.98
C SER A 69 24.25 -6.75 10.13
N PHE A 70 25.37 -6.22 10.63
CA PHE A 70 26.22 -5.30 9.89
C PHE A 70 26.82 -5.97 8.65
N SER A 71 27.42 -7.16 8.82
CA SER A 71 28.04 -7.92 7.73
C SER A 71 27.04 -8.26 6.62
N ARG A 72 25.83 -8.68 6.99
CA ARG A 72 24.75 -8.98 6.04
C ARG A 72 24.25 -7.73 5.32
N ALA A 73 23.94 -6.66 6.07
CA ALA A 73 23.45 -5.41 5.48
C ALA A 73 24.48 -4.80 4.52
N SER A 74 25.76 -4.80 4.90
CA SER A 74 26.86 -4.28 4.06
C SER A 74 27.05 -5.12 2.80
N SER A 75 26.99 -6.46 2.91
CA SER A 75 27.11 -7.36 1.76
C SER A 75 25.93 -7.22 0.78
N GLU A 76 24.70 -7.10 1.29
CA GLU A 76 23.51 -6.87 0.48
C GLU A 76 23.58 -5.50 -0.23
N ALA A 77 24.02 -4.46 0.47
CA ALA A 77 24.22 -3.13 -0.11
C ALA A 77 25.29 -3.16 -1.22
N LEU A 78 26.43 -3.82 -0.99
CA LEU A 78 27.49 -3.98 -1.96
C LEU A 78 27.00 -4.72 -3.22
N ALA A 79 26.24 -5.81 -3.04
CA ALA A 79 25.71 -6.58 -4.16
C ALA A 79 24.66 -5.83 -4.97
N ALA A 80 23.83 -5.01 -4.33
CA ALA A 80 22.75 -4.28 -4.98
C ALA A 80 23.19 -2.94 -5.60
N PHE A 81 24.12 -2.23 -4.95
CA PHE A 81 24.45 -0.84 -5.28
C PHE A 81 25.95 -0.61 -5.56
N GLY A 82 26.79 -1.62 -5.40
CA GLY A 82 28.24 -1.51 -5.60
C GLY A 82 28.99 -0.84 -4.46
N ASP A 83 28.31 -0.48 -3.37
CA ASP A 83 28.88 0.12 -2.16
C ASP A 83 28.23 -0.49 -0.90
N GLY A 84 29.07 -0.96 0.02
CA GLY A 84 28.67 -1.60 1.27
C GLY A 84 28.48 -0.63 2.45
N ALA A 85 28.63 0.68 2.25
CA ALA A 85 28.46 1.69 3.28
C ALA A 85 27.00 1.78 3.78
N LEU A 86 26.83 1.95 5.09
CA LEU A 86 25.52 1.96 5.76
C LEU A 86 25.32 3.25 6.55
N PHE A 87 24.10 3.76 6.63
CA PHE A 87 23.70 4.66 7.70
C PHE A 87 23.18 3.86 8.89
N VAL A 88 23.43 4.36 10.11
CA VAL A 88 22.88 3.81 11.34
C VAL A 88 21.94 4.84 11.95
N GLU A 89 20.71 4.45 12.23
CA GLU A 89 19.71 5.30 12.87
C GLU A 89 19.11 4.61 14.09
N LYS A 90 18.58 5.40 15.03
CA LYS A 90 17.73 4.88 16.09
C LYS A 90 16.49 4.26 15.45
N LEU A 91 16.19 3.01 15.80
CA LEU A 91 14.91 2.42 15.39
C LEU A 91 13.84 3.00 16.31
N ILE A 92 12.92 3.78 15.73
CA ILE A 92 11.68 4.14 16.43
C ILE A 92 10.79 2.90 16.37
N GLU A 93 10.41 2.37 17.52
CA GLU A 93 9.59 1.17 17.61
C GLU A 93 8.11 1.52 17.48
N ARG A 94 7.41 0.70 16.67
CA ARG A 94 5.98 0.85 16.41
C ARG A 94 5.58 2.30 16.09
N PRO A 95 6.29 2.97 15.19
CA PRO A 95 5.95 4.32 14.80
C PRO A 95 4.69 4.28 13.95
N ARG A 96 3.98 5.39 13.96
CA ARG A 96 3.06 5.71 12.88
C ARG A 96 3.78 6.52 11.82
N HIS A 97 3.56 6.18 10.57
CA HIS A 97 4.03 7.01 9.46
C HIS A 97 3.02 8.14 9.24
N ILE A 98 3.49 9.38 9.25
CA ILE A 98 2.68 10.57 8.95
C ILE A 98 3.42 11.39 7.92
N GLU A 99 2.69 11.91 6.97
CA GLU A 99 3.23 12.70 5.88
C GLU A 99 2.43 14.00 5.71
N VAL A 100 3.09 15.03 5.19
CA VAL A 100 2.50 16.36 4.99
C VAL A 100 2.73 16.78 3.54
N GLN A 101 1.64 16.91 2.78
CA GLN A 101 1.66 17.46 1.44
C GLN A 101 2.02 18.96 1.49
N ILE A 102 3.01 19.35 0.69
CA ILE A 102 3.43 20.74 0.48
C ILE A 102 3.30 21.14 -0.99
N LEU A 103 3.08 22.42 -1.23
CA LEU A 103 3.07 23.05 -2.56
C LEU A 103 3.77 24.40 -2.49
N GLY A 104 4.74 24.61 -3.37
CA GLY A 104 5.59 25.79 -3.42
C GLY A 104 5.55 26.57 -4.72
N ILE A 105 6.05 27.81 -4.73
CA ILE A 105 6.11 28.69 -5.92
C ILE A 105 7.57 28.95 -6.30
N ILE A 106 7.84 29.03 -7.60
CA ILE A 106 9.13 29.46 -8.17
C ILE A 106 9.43 30.90 -7.76
N GLY A 107 10.58 31.12 -7.10
CA GLY A 107 11.09 32.47 -6.79
C GLY A 107 10.24 33.34 -5.84
N GLY A 108 9.22 32.77 -5.17
CA GLY A 108 8.33 33.50 -4.25
C GLY A 108 8.53 33.10 -2.79
N PRO A 109 8.13 33.96 -1.82
CA PRO A 109 8.09 33.58 -0.42
C PRO A 109 7.04 32.48 -0.18
N TRP A 110 7.43 31.53 0.67
CA TRP A 110 6.70 30.30 0.98
C TRP A 110 5.48 30.55 1.84
N HIS A 111 4.34 29.96 1.47
CA HIS A 111 3.22 29.77 2.38
C HIS A 111 3.35 28.38 3.00
N GLY A 112 4.26 28.25 3.95
CA GLY A 112 4.64 26.98 4.59
C GLY A 112 4.06 26.79 5.98
N ASP A 113 2.79 27.13 6.20
CA ASP A 113 2.13 26.91 7.50
C ASP A 113 0.99 25.92 7.36
N SER A 114 1.27 24.62 7.48
CA SER A 114 0.33 23.53 7.79
C SER A 114 -1.12 23.71 7.30
N LEU A 115 -1.59 22.84 6.38
CA LEU A 115 -3.03 22.50 6.18
C LEU A 115 -3.78 22.02 7.45
N GLY A 116 -3.19 22.19 8.64
CA GLY A 116 -3.79 21.98 9.95
C GLY A 116 -4.44 23.24 10.50
N GLY A 117 -5.59 23.63 9.96
CA GLY A 117 -6.59 24.41 10.70
C GLY A 117 -7.53 23.46 11.44
N LYS A 118 -7.44 23.41 12.78
CA LYS A 118 -8.33 22.67 13.72
C LYS A 118 -8.99 21.41 13.15
N GLN A 119 -8.25 20.28 13.13
CA GLN A 119 -8.66 18.90 12.79
C GLN A 119 -9.65 18.70 11.63
N PRO A 120 -9.24 17.99 10.57
CA PRO A 120 -9.58 16.56 10.42
C PRO A 120 -8.43 15.68 9.87
N LYS A 121 -8.64 14.37 9.97
CA LYS A 121 -7.72 13.26 9.69
C LYS A 121 -7.30 13.18 8.21
N ILE A 122 -6.00 13.23 7.95
CA ILE A 122 -5.40 12.85 6.66
C ILE A 122 -5.06 11.36 6.74
N SER A 123 -5.65 10.54 5.87
CA SER A 123 -5.36 9.11 5.73
C SER A 123 -5.03 8.77 4.29
N GLY A 124 -3.74 8.69 3.99
CA GLY A 124 -3.20 8.07 2.78
C GLY A 124 -2.02 7.20 3.23
N SER A 125 -2.14 5.88 3.07
CA SER A 125 -1.25 4.86 3.65
C SER A 125 -1.19 4.85 5.19
N LEU A 126 -2.17 4.16 5.84
CA LEU A 126 -2.18 3.90 7.30
C LEU A 126 -1.76 5.09 8.20
N ALA A 127 -2.27 6.29 7.94
CA ALA A 127 -2.00 7.46 8.78
C ALA A 127 -3.31 7.92 9.41
N PHE A 128 -3.44 7.86 10.75
CA PHE A 128 -4.64 8.32 11.45
C PHE A 128 -4.36 9.03 12.75
N LEU A 129 -4.89 10.25 12.94
CA LEU A 129 -4.92 11.00 14.21
C LEU A 129 -3.56 11.27 14.86
N GLY A 130 -2.74 12.10 14.21
CA GLY A 130 -1.76 12.94 14.89
C GLY A 130 -1.79 14.30 14.19
N SER A 131 -1.93 15.39 14.93
CA SER A 131 -1.71 16.70 14.32
C SER A 131 -0.21 16.81 14.06
N PRO A 132 0.26 17.01 12.82
CA PRO A 132 1.63 17.48 12.64
C PRO A 132 1.74 18.77 13.45
N PRO A 133 2.81 18.98 14.22
CA PRO A 133 2.97 20.20 14.98
C PRO A 133 2.91 21.40 14.02
N GLN A 134 1.89 22.24 14.18
CA GLN A 134 1.65 23.45 13.37
C GLN A 134 2.91 24.33 13.24
N HIS A 135 3.85 24.20 14.17
CA HIS A 135 5.07 25.00 14.25
C HIS A 135 6.28 24.45 13.47
N LYS A 136 6.17 23.32 12.75
CA LYS A 136 7.37 22.59 12.25
C LYS A 136 7.51 22.47 10.73
N THR A 137 6.57 23.00 9.93
CA THR A 137 6.71 23.05 8.45
C THR A 137 7.51 24.24 7.92
N ASN A 138 7.91 25.16 8.81
CA ASN A 138 8.73 26.34 8.48
C ASN A 138 10.10 26.03 7.86
N GLY A 139 10.56 24.78 7.88
CA GLY A 139 11.82 24.40 7.23
C GLY A 139 11.80 24.42 5.72
N ALA A 140 10.73 23.91 5.10
CA ALA A 140 10.60 23.94 3.64
C ALA A 140 10.61 25.39 3.13
N ALA A 141 10.07 26.31 3.94
CA ALA A 141 10.08 27.74 3.67
C ALA A 141 11.49 28.37 3.63
N GLN A 142 12.45 27.79 4.35
CA GLN A 142 13.81 28.34 4.45
C GLN A 142 14.72 27.90 3.31
N VAL A 143 14.32 26.90 2.53
CA VAL A 143 15.21 26.26 1.54
C VAL A 143 14.76 26.53 0.10
N GLY A 144 13.62 27.20 -0.10
CA GLY A 144 13.19 27.57 -1.45
C GLY A 144 12.75 26.34 -2.25
N TYR A 145 11.86 25.50 -1.69
CA TYR A 145 11.38 24.27 -2.37
C TYR A 145 10.67 24.69 -3.69
N GLU A 146 10.19 23.83 -4.58
CA GLU A 146 9.35 24.33 -5.69
C GLU A 146 8.36 23.24 -6.06
N ASN A 147 7.17 23.62 -6.52
CA ASN A 147 6.15 22.67 -6.96
C ASN A 147 5.62 21.80 -5.80
N ALA A 148 5.01 20.63 -6.09
CA ALA A 148 4.47 19.75 -5.05
C ALA A 148 5.53 18.81 -4.47
N GLY A 149 5.42 18.50 -3.19
CA GLY A 149 6.23 17.50 -2.50
C GLY A 149 5.60 17.06 -1.20
N THR A 150 6.27 16.16 -0.51
CA THR A 150 5.76 15.64 0.76
C THR A 150 6.86 15.53 1.78
N VAL A 151 6.57 15.94 3.01
CA VAL A 151 7.48 15.84 4.16
C VAL A 151 7.02 14.69 5.04
N GLU A 152 7.89 13.72 5.29
CA GLU A 152 7.59 12.48 6.00
C GLU A 152 8.13 12.46 7.43
N PHE A 153 7.36 11.87 8.34
CA PHE A 153 7.61 11.81 9.78
C PHE A 153 7.26 10.45 10.36
N LEU A 154 8.06 9.99 11.34
CA LEU A 154 7.64 8.97 12.29
C LEU A 154 7.02 9.63 13.52
N LEU A 155 5.85 9.16 13.92
CA LEU A 155 5.21 9.50 15.19
C LEU A 155 5.36 8.32 16.15
N ASP A 156 6.07 8.51 17.26
CA ASP A 156 6.18 7.49 18.30
C ASP A 156 4.92 7.42 19.19
N ARG A 157 4.89 6.43 20.08
CA ARG A 157 3.80 6.22 21.05
C ARG A 157 3.63 7.35 22.07
N ASN A 158 4.67 8.17 22.27
CA ASN A 158 4.66 9.30 23.20
C ASN A 158 4.20 10.60 22.52
N GLY A 159 3.92 10.58 21.22
CA GLY A 159 3.53 11.76 20.46
C GLY A 159 4.70 12.56 19.88
N ASN A 160 5.93 12.05 19.96
CA ASN A 160 7.10 12.68 19.38
C ASN A 160 7.14 12.46 17.86
N HIS A 161 7.38 13.53 17.12
CA HIS A 161 7.49 13.51 15.67
C HIS A 161 8.96 13.61 15.27
N TYR A 162 9.40 12.70 14.41
CA TYR A 162 10.74 12.64 13.87
C TYR A 162 10.68 12.76 12.36
N PHE A 163 11.26 13.81 11.80
CA PHE A 163 11.43 13.93 10.35
C PHE A 163 12.23 12.73 9.82
N ILE A 164 11.92 12.28 8.59
CA ILE A 164 12.62 11.20 7.90
C ILE A 164 13.14 11.70 6.56
N GLU A 165 12.24 12.13 5.68
CA GLU A 165 12.59 12.52 4.32
C GLU A 165 11.60 13.51 3.69
N VAL A 166 12.04 14.17 2.62
CA VAL A 166 11.19 14.91 1.69
C VAL A 166 11.14 14.19 0.35
N ASN A 167 9.94 13.78 -0.05
CA ASN A 167 9.66 13.32 -1.40
C ASN A 167 9.42 14.54 -2.30
N SER A 168 10.41 14.87 -3.15
CA SER A 168 10.40 16.08 -3.99
C SER A 168 9.57 15.95 -5.28
N ARG A 169 8.46 15.23 -5.18
CA ARG A 169 7.55 14.90 -6.28
C ARG A 169 6.16 14.60 -5.73
N LEU A 170 5.18 14.56 -6.63
CA LEU A 170 3.86 14.03 -6.29
C LEU A 170 3.96 12.55 -5.91
N GLN A 171 3.20 12.15 -4.89
CA GLN A 171 3.11 10.77 -4.42
C GLN A 171 1.86 10.06 -4.94
N VAL A 172 1.85 8.72 -4.85
CA VAL A 172 0.76 7.89 -5.38
C VAL A 172 -0.57 8.18 -4.65
N GLU A 173 -0.47 8.57 -3.39
CA GLU A 173 -1.50 8.85 -2.40
C GLU A 173 -1.97 10.31 -2.37
N HIS A 174 -1.48 11.19 -3.25
CA HIS A 174 -1.95 12.58 -3.35
C HIS A 174 -3.48 12.68 -3.48
N THR A 175 -4.11 11.69 -4.12
CA THR A 175 -5.56 11.61 -4.37
C THR A 175 -6.39 11.72 -3.10
N VAL A 176 -5.94 11.18 -1.95
CA VAL A 176 -6.69 11.31 -0.69
C VAL A 176 -6.68 12.75 -0.18
N THR A 177 -5.59 13.49 -0.43
CA THR A 177 -5.48 14.91 -0.10
C THR A 177 -6.38 15.73 -1.01
N GLU A 178 -6.43 15.43 -2.31
CA GLU A 178 -7.35 16.08 -3.23
C GLU A 178 -8.82 15.88 -2.81
N GLU A 179 -9.22 14.65 -2.47
CA GLU A 179 -10.61 14.35 -2.09
C GLU A 179 -11.07 15.09 -0.83
N ILE A 180 -10.18 15.28 0.16
CA ILE A 180 -10.55 15.96 1.41
C ILE A 180 -10.38 17.48 1.34
N THR A 181 -9.54 18.01 0.44
CA THR A 181 -9.28 19.46 0.33
C THR A 181 -10.03 20.13 -0.83
N GLY A 182 -10.42 19.35 -1.84
CA GLY A 182 -10.94 19.87 -3.11
C GLY A 182 -9.88 20.53 -3.99
N VAL A 183 -8.59 20.41 -3.65
CA VAL A 183 -7.49 20.98 -4.42
C VAL A 183 -6.99 19.93 -5.42
N ASP A 184 -7.04 20.26 -6.71
CA ASP A 184 -6.40 19.47 -7.77
C ASP A 184 -4.89 19.76 -7.76
N LEU A 185 -4.11 18.83 -7.20
CA LEU A 185 -2.68 18.98 -7.00
C LEU A 185 -1.95 18.88 -8.33
N VAL A 186 -2.37 18.00 -9.24
CA VAL A 186 -1.73 17.87 -10.57
C VAL A 186 -1.89 19.16 -11.37
N GLN A 187 -3.09 19.73 -11.42
CA GLN A 187 -3.34 21.02 -12.06
C GLN A 187 -2.54 22.13 -11.38
N ALA A 188 -2.51 22.16 -10.05
CA ALA A 188 -1.72 23.15 -9.32
C ALA A 188 -0.22 23.06 -9.65
N GLN A 189 0.35 21.86 -9.75
CA GLN A 189 1.73 21.65 -10.18
C GLN A 189 2.00 22.26 -11.56
N LEU A 190 1.10 22.07 -12.52
CA LEU A 190 1.24 22.61 -13.88
C LEU A 190 1.14 24.14 -13.88
N LEU A 191 0.20 24.71 -13.14
CA LEU A 191 0.00 26.16 -13.08
C LEU A 191 1.15 26.86 -12.36
N VAL A 192 1.66 26.28 -11.27
CA VAL A 192 2.87 26.75 -10.58
C VAL A 192 4.07 26.70 -11.53
N ALA A 193 4.25 25.60 -12.27
CA ALA A 193 5.32 25.49 -13.26
C ALA A 193 5.19 26.53 -14.40
N ALA A 194 3.97 26.98 -14.69
CA ALA A 194 3.69 28.08 -15.62
C ALA A 194 3.88 29.49 -14.99
N GLY A 195 4.37 29.57 -13.75
CA GLY A 195 4.67 30.83 -13.06
C GLY A 195 3.49 31.45 -12.32
N ARG A 196 2.37 30.73 -12.15
CA ARG A 196 1.23 31.22 -11.37
C ARG A 196 1.53 31.18 -9.88
N SER A 197 1.09 32.20 -9.16
CA SER A 197 1.25 32.25 -7.70
C SER A 197 0.10 31.54 -6.97
N LEU A 198 0.33 31.05 -5.75
CA LEU A 198 -0.71 30.39 -4.95
C LEU A 198 -1.96 31.27 -4.72
N PRO A 199 -1.86 32.59 -4.43
CA PRO A 199 -3.03 33.47 -4.38
C PRO A 199 -3.86 33.49 -5.67
N GLU A 200 -3.23 33.50 -6.83
CA GLU A 200 -3.92 33.46 -8.13
C GLU A 200 -4.64 32.12 -8.38
N LEU A 201 -4.18 31.05 -7.73
CA LEU A 201 -4.81 29.73 -7.74
C LEU A 201 -5.89 29.58 -6.66
N GLY A 202 -6.08 30.60 -5.80
CA GLY A 202 -6.97 30.52 -4.64
C GLY A 202 -6.45 29.60 -3.53
N LEU A 203 -5.16 29.23 -3.56
CA LEU A 203 -4.52 28.29 -2.65
C LEU A 203 -3.76 29.02 -1.54
N GLN A 204 -4.47 29.86 -0.80
CA GLN A 204 -3.93 30.49 0.40
C GLN A 204 -4.17 29.59 1.60
N GLN A 205 -3.35 29.73 2.63
CA GLN A 205 -3.42 28.83 3.77
C GLN A 205 -4.80 28.82 4.46
N ASP A 206 -5.41 30.00 4.62
CA ASP A 206 -6.72 30.16 5.25
C ASP A 206 -7.89 29.71 4.36
N SER A 207 -7.66 29.53 3.06
CA SER A 207 -8.69 29.07 2.12
C SER A 207 -8.78 27.55 2.01
N VAL A 208 -7.71 26.81 2.32
CA VAL A 208 -7.76 25.35 2.27
C VAL A 208 -8.46 24.80 3.50
N ARG A 209 -9.56 24.07 3.26
CA ARG A 209 -10.35 23.40 4.30
C ARG A 209 -10.30 21.91 4.05
N VAL A 210 -10.22 21.14 5.13
CA VAL A 210 -10.33 19.69 5.05
C VAL A 210 -11.77 19.32 5.36
N ASN A 211 -12.38 18.50 4.51
CA ASN A 211 -13.74 18.04 4.61
C ASN A 211 -13.78 16.51 4.60
N GLY A 212 -14.12 15.92 5.74
CA GLY A 212 -14.27 14.48 5.90
C GLY A 212 -12.95 13.73 5.98
N CYS A 213 -12.94 12.51 5.43
CA CYS A 213 -11.85 11.55 5.44
C CYS A 213 -11.87 10.78 4.11
N ALA A 214 -10.70 10.53 3.55
CA ALA A 214 -10.54 9.68 2.38
C ALA A 214 -9.63 8.49 2.70
N ILE A 215 -9.83 7.38 2.00
CA ILE A 215 -8.98 6.18 2.07
C ILE A 215 -8.65 5.77 0.64
N GLN A 216 -7.38 5.51 0.35
CA GLN A 216 -6.94 4.91 -0.90
C GLN A 216 -6.57 3.44 -0.70
N CYS A 217 -7.05 2.58 -1.60
CA CYS A 217 -6.59 1.21 -1.75
C CYS A 217 -6.04 1.01 -3.16
N ARG A 218 -4.88 0.36 -3.27
CA ARG A 218 -4.31 -0.09 -4.55
C ARG A 218 -4.77 -1.52 -4.81
N VAL A 219 -5.59 -1.72 -5.83
CA VAL A 219 -5.93 -3.06 -6.30
C VAL A 219 -4.80 -3.53 -7.21
N THR A 220 -4.11 -4.60 -6.82
CA THR A 220 -2.96 -5.17 -7.52
C THR A 220 -3.25 -6.60 -7.97
N THR A 221 -2.41 -7.17 -8.83
CA THR A 221 -2.44 -8.60 -9.19
C THR A 221 -1.76 -9.52 -8.17
N GLU A 222 -1.30 -9.00 -7.04
CA GLU A 222 -0.62 -9.78 -6.01
C GLU A 222 -1.59 -10.76 -5.36
N ASP A 223 -1.20 -12.03 -5.28
CA ASP A 223 -1.99 -13.09 -4.63
C ASP A 223 -1.60 -13.21 -3.14
N PRO A 224 -2.44 -12.76 -2.18
CA PRO A 224 -2.07 -12.82 -0.77
C PRO A 224 -1.95 -14.25 -0.24
N ALA A 225 -2.56 -15.25 -0.91
CA ALA A 225 -2.41 -16.66 -0.55
C ALA A 225 -1.05 -17.25 -0.96
N ARG A 226 -0.30 -16.53 -1.81
CA ARG A 226 1.03 -16.92 -2.31
C ARG A 226 2.10 -15.90 -1.95
N GLY A 227 1.98 -15.29 -0.77
CA GLY A 227 2.95 -14.30 -0.29
C GLY A 227 3.02 -13.06 -1.17
N PHE A 228 1.88 -12.61 -1.71
CA PHE A 228 1.76 -11.44 -2.59
C PHE A 228 2.56 -11.55 -3.90
N GLN A 229 2.83 -12.76 -4.40
CA GLN A 229 3.42 -12.91 -5.73
C GLN A 229 2.48 -12.28 -6.78
N PRO A 230 2.97 -11.37 -7.66
CA PRO A 230 2.17 -10.81 -8.73
C PRO A 230 1.71 -11.88 -9.73
N ASP A 231 0.42 -11.91 -9.99
CA ASP A 231 -0.16 -12.71 -11.08
C ASP A 231 -0.07 -11.96 -12.42
N THR A 232 -0.02 -12.71 -13.51
CA THR A 232 0.13 -12.16 -14.87
C THR A 232 -0.79 -12.86 -15.84
N GLY A 233 -1.09 -12.22 -16.96
CA GLY A 233 -1.97 -12.80 -17.97
C GLY A 233 -3.08 -11.85 -18.38
N ARG A 234 -4.10 -12.40 -19.04
CA ARG A 234 -5.16 -11.61 -19.66
C ARG A 234 -6.30 -11.38 -18.67
N ILE A 235 -6.73 -10.14 -18.53
CA ILE A 235 -7.98 -9.80 -17.83
C ILE A 235 -9.16 -10.18 -18.72
N GLU A 236 -9.96 -11.15 -18.30
CA GLU A 236 -11.14 -11.62 -19.04
C GLU A 236 -12.37 -10.75 -18.77
N VAL A 237 -12.51 -10.32 -17.52
CA VAL A 237 -13.61 -9.48 -17.04
C VAL A 237 -13.02 -8.41 -16.14
N PHE A 238 -13.44 -7.16 -16.39
CA PHE A 238 -13.13 -6.03 -15.53
C PHE A 238 -14.41 -5.22 -15.34
N ARG A 239 -14.95 -5.21 -14.12
CA ARG A 239 -16.02 -4.30 -13.72
C ARG A 239 -15.61 -3.62 -12.42
N SER A 240 -15.61 -2.30 -12.44
CA SER A 240 -15.33 -1.41 -11.32
C SER A 240 -16.48 -1.40 -10.31
N GLY A 241 -16.13 -1.22 -9.03
CA GLY A 241 -17.08 -0.78 -8.01
C GLY A 241 -17.10 0.74 -7.97
N GLU A 242 -18.25 1.33 -8.34
CA GLU A 242 -18.42 2.78 -8.50
C GLU A 242 -19.50 3.32 -7.56
N GLY A 243 -19.78 4.62 -7.57
CA GLY A 243 -20.86 5.23 -6.80
C GLY A 243 -20.43 6.46 -6.03
N MET A 244 -21.37 7.05 -5.28
CA MET A 244 -21.15 8.30 -4.56
C MET A 244 -19.98 8.21 -3.56
N GLY A 245 -19.01 9.11 -3.72
CA GLY A 245 -17.81 9.18 -2.89
C GLY A 245 -16.79 8.08 -3.21
N ILE A 246 -16.83 7.51 -4.43
CA ILE A 246 -15.76 6.67 -4.96
C ILE A 246 -15.12 7.37 -6.16
N ARG A 247 -13.81 7.55 -6.12
CA ARG A 247 -12.95 7.94 -7.24
C ARG A 247 -12.12 6.74 -7.66
N LEU A 248 -11.91 6.60 -8.98
CA LEU A 248 -11.10 5.55 -9.58
C LEU A 248 -10.03 6.18 -10.46
N ASP A 249 -8.77 5.89 -10.17
CA ASP A 249 -7.64 6.21 -11.02
C ASP A 249 -7.15 4.90 -11.64
N GLY A 250 -7.58 4.61 -12.87
CA GLY A 250 -7.21 3.41 -13.61
C GLY A 250 -5.75 3.45 -14.09
N ALA A 251 -5.05 2.32 -13.99
CA ALA A 251 -3.74 2.15 -14.58
C ALA A 251 -3.87 1.40 -15.92
N SER A 252 -3.47 0.13 -15.96
CA SER A 252 -3.45 -0.71 -17.17
C SER A 252 -4.66 -1.64 -17.29
N ALA A 253 -5.57 -1.63 -16.31
CA ALA A 253 -6.64 -2.61 -16.21
C ALA A 253 -7.88 -2.21 -17.00
N PHE A 254 -8.17 -2.98 -18.05
CA PHE A 254 -9.44 -2.95 -18.78
C PHE A 254 -9.77 -4.36 -19.28
N GLN A 255 -11.00 -4.56 -19.77
CA GLN A 255 -11.40 -5.88 -20.29
C GLN A 255 -10.53 -6.26 -21.50
N GLY A 256 -9.88 -7.42 -21.44
CA GLY A 256 -8.97 -7.90 -22.46
C GLY A 256 -7.51 -7.48 -22.28
N ALA A 257 -7.19 -6.60 -21.31
CA ALA A 257 -5.82 -6.15 -21.04
C ALA A 257 -4.88 -7.33 -20.72
N LEU A 258 -3.63 -7.24 -21.17
CA LEU A 258 -2.58 -8.21 -20.85
C LEU A 258 -1.66 -7.61 -19.78
N ILE A 259 -1.66 -8.21 -18.59
CA ILE A 259 -0.78 -7.81 -17.49
C ILE A 259 0.58 -8.47 -17.66
N SER A 260 1.59 -7.62 -17.82
CA SER A 260 2.99 -7.99 -18.02
C SER A 260 3.71 -8.23 -16.68
N PRO A 261 4.67 -9.18 -16.60
CA PRO A 261 5.52 -9.37 -15.42
C PRO A 261 6.58 -8.27 -15.25
N HIS A 262 6.74 -7.36 -16.22
CA HIS A 262 7.88 -6.43 -16.26
C HIS A 262 7.64 -5.09 -15.52
N TYR A 263 6.43 -4.83 -15.03
CA TYR A 263 6.07 -3.59 -14.35
C TYR A 263 5.40 -3.88 -13.00
N ASP A 264 5.08 -2.82 -12.25
CA ASP A 264 4.25 -2.90 -11.04
C ASP A 264 2.92 -3.63 -11.33
N SER A 265 2.43 -4.38 -10.34
CA SER A 265 1.20 -5.18 -10.35
C SER A 265 -0.08 -4.35 -10.22
N LEU A 266 -0.01 -3.01 -10.17
CA LEU A 266 -1.15 -2.10 -10.04
C LEU A 266 -2.16 -2.23 -11.19
N LEU A 267 -3.42 -2.47 -10.82
CA LEU A 267 -4.57 -2.46 -11.73
C LEU A 267 -5.31 -1.11 -11.69
N VAL A 268 -5.69 -0.68 -10.49
CA VAL A 268 -6.48 0.55 -10.27
C VAL A 268 -6.28 1.03 -8.83
N LYS A 269 -6.23 2.34 -8.63
CA LYS A 269 -6.36 2.95 -7.31
C LYS A 269 -7.84 3.26 -7.06
N VAL A 270 -8.36 2.79 -5.95
CA VAL A 270 -9.73 3.08 -5.50
C VAL A 270 -9.62 4.05 -4.34
N ILE A 271 -10.31 5.17 -4.42
CA ILE A 271 -10.33 6.19 -3.37
C ILE A 271 -11.77 6.32 -2.89
N ALA A 272 -11.98 6.24 -1.58
CA ALA A 272 -13.29 6.36 -0.97
C ALA A 272 -13.30 7.55 -0.01
N HIS A 273 -14.27 8.46 -0.17
CA HIS A 273 -14.46 9.65 0.65
C HIS A 273 -15.74 9.56 1.49
N GLY A 274 -15.66 9.96 2.75
CA GLY A 274 -16.79 10.02 3.68
C GLY A 274 -16.59 11.06 4.78
N PRO A 275 -17.61 11.32 5.61
CA PRO A 275 -17.51 12.28 6.72
C PRO A 275 -16.50 11.85 7.80
N ASP A 276 -16.26 10.56 7.95
CA ASP A 276 -15.29 9.98 8.87
C ASP A 276 -14.69 8.68 8.30
N GLN A 277 -13.71 8.12 9.00
CA GLN A 277 -12.99 6.93 8.55
C GLN A 277 -13.88 5.69 8.48
N PRO A 278 -14.73 5.36 9.47
CA PRO A 278 -15.66 4.25 9.34
C PRO A 278 -16.55 4.37 8.11
N SER A 279 -17.05 5.56 7.80
CA SER A 279 -17.88 5.82 6.61
C SER A 279 -17.09 5.64 5.31
N ALA A 280 -15.86 6.18 5.23
CA ALA A 280 -14.98 5.99 4.08
C ALA A 280 -14.61 4.51 3.89
N ALA A 281 -14.29 3.80 4.98
CA ALA A 281 -13.96 2.37 4.97
C ALA A 281 -15.16 1.51 4.53
N ALA A 282 -16.38 1.84 4.98
CA ALA A 282 -17.60 1.15 4.54
C ALA A 282 -17.84 1.32 3.04
N LYS A 283 -17.69 2.55 2.51
CA LYS A 283 -17.79 2.81 1.06
C LYS A 283 -16.71 2.08 0.27
N MET A 284 -15.47 2.08 0.75
CA MET A 284 -14.35 1.33 0.15
C MET A 284 -14.64 -0.16 0.12
N SER A 285 -15.05 -0.74 1.26
CA SER A 285 -15.36 -2.17 1.38
C SER A 285 -16.47 -2.59 0.41
N ARG A 286 -17.52 -1.77 0.28
CA ARG A 286 -18.58 -1.98 -0.72
C ARG A 286 -18.05 -1.88 -2.15
N ALA A 287 -17.28 -0.84 -2.49
CA ALA A 287 -16.69 -0.71 -3.82
C ALA A 287 -15.84 -1.94 -4.19
N LEU A 288 -14.93 -2.35 -3.30
CA LEU A 288 -14.10 -3.55 -3.47
C LEU A 288 -14.93 -4.84 -3.58
N ALA A 289 -16.05 -4.95 -2.85
CA ALA A 289 -16.96 -6.09 -2.96
C ALA A 289 -17.73 -6.13 -4.30
N GLU A 290 -17.94 -4.99 -4.94
CA GLU A 290 -18.60 -4.86 -6.25
C GLU A 290 -17.65 -5.13 -7.42
N PHE A 291 -16.34 -4.92 -7.25
CA PHE A 291 -15.34 -5.23 -8.28
C PHE A 291 -15.47 -6.67 -8.78
N ARG A 292 -15.42 -6.84 -10.10
CA ARG A 292 -15.32 -8.16 -10.75
C ARG A 292 -14.13 -8.16 -11.67
N ILE A 293 -13.05 -8.78 -11.20
CA ILE A 293 -11.82 -8.98 -11.96
C ILE A 293 -11.65 -10.49 -12.17
N ARG A 294 -11.48 -10.90 -13.43
CA ARG A 294 -11.28 -12.31 -13.84
C ARG A 294 -10.09 -12.41 -14.79
N GLY A 295 -9.48 -13.58 -14.83
CA GLY A 295 -8.26 -13.86 -15.60
C GLY A 295 -6.96 -13.70 -14.81
N VAL A 296 -6.98 -12.89 -13.74
CA VAL A 296 -5.84 -12.74 -12.79
C VAL A 296 -6.34 -12.72 -11.34
N LYS A 297 -5.47 -13.11 -10.40
CA LYS A 297 -5.68 -12.92 -8.95
C LYS A 297 -5.55 -11.44 -8.57
N THR A 298 -6.08 -11.10 -7.39
CA THR A 298 -6.01 -9.74 -6.84
C THR A 298 -5.89 -9.75 -5.33
N ASN A 299 -5.35 -8.67 -4.77
CA ASN A 299 -5.23 -8.44 -3.34
C ASN A 299 -6.56 -8.02 -2.65
N ILE A 300 -7.68 -7.92 -3.36
CA ILE A 300 -8.98 -7.46 -2.85
C ILE A 300 -9.42 -8.17 -1.55
N PRO A 301 -9.35 -9.51 -1.42
CA PRO A 301 -9.79 -10.18 -0.20
C PRO A 301 -8.99 -9.76 1.04
N PHE A 302 -7.69 -9.49 0.88
CA PHE A 302 -6.84 -8.98 1.96
C PHE A 302 -7.25 -7.54 2.34
N LEU A 303 -7.46 -6.67 1.36
CA LEU A 303 -7.93 -5.30 1.59
C LEU A 303 -9.27 -5.28 2.33
N GLN A 304 -10.20 -6.19 2.00
CA GLN A 304 -11.48 -6.32 2.72
C GLN A 304 -11.29 -6.70 4.19
N ASN A 305 -10.36 -7.60 4.50
CA ASN A 305 -10.03 -7.98 5.87
C ASN A 305 -9.47 -6.78 6.66
N VAL A 306 -8.55 -6.01 6.05
CA VAL A 306 -7.98 -4.79 6.66
C VAL A 306 -9.07 -3.77 6.98
N LEU A 307 -9.94 -3.47 6.02
CA LEU A 307 -11.01 -2.47 6.18
C LEU A 307 -12.06 -2.86 7.22
N ALA A 308 -12.21 -4.15 7.51
CA ALA A 308 -13.12 -4.66 8.53
C ALA A 308 -12.48 -4.74 9.93
N HIS A 309 -11.16 -4.56 10.04
CA HIS A 309 -10.45 -4.78 11.29
C HIS A 309 -10.71 -3.65 12.31
N PRO A 310 -11.05 -3.95 13.58
CA PRO A 310 -11.35 -2.92 14.58
C PRO A 310 -10.21 -1.92 14.84
N GLN A 311 -8.94 -2.38 14.84
CA GLN A 311 -7.79 -1.48 15.01
C GLN A 311 -7.67 -0.50 13.84
N PHE A 312 -7.92 -0.97 12.61
CA PHE A 312 -7.94 -0.11 11.42
C PHE A 312 -9.07 0.91 11.54
N LEU A 313 -10.31 0.48 11.84
CA LEU A 313 -11.47 1.36 11.98
C LEU A 313 -11.36 2.38 13.12
N GLY A 314 -10.72 2.01 14.22
CA GLY A 314 -10.37 2.90 15.33
C GLY A 314 -9.21 3.84 15.01
N GLY A 315 -8.47 3.57 13.92
CA GLY A 315 -7.32 4.32 13.46
C GLY A 315 -6.14 4.28 14.42
N ALA A 316 -5.99 3.17 15.14
CA ALA A 316 -4.87 2.89 16.03
C ALA A 316 -3.94 1.87 15.35
N VAL A 317 -3.39 2.24 14.19
CA VAL A 317 -2.52 1.38 13.38
C VAL A 317 -1.13 1.99 13.31
N ASP A 318 -0.12 1.18 13.61
CA ASP A 318 1.29 1.51 13.45
C ASP A 318 1.91 0.60 12.37
N THR A 319 3.20 0.77 12.09
CA THR A 319 3.88 0.01 11.01
C THR A 319 3.92 -1.51 11.25
N GLN A 320 3.62 -2.01 12.46
CA GLN A 320 3.58 -3.45 12.76
C GLN A 320 2.17 -4.04 12.62
N PHE A 321 1.16 -3.23 12.32
CA PHE A 321 -0.24 -3.65 12.28
C PHE A 321 -0.48 -4.91 11.43
N ILE A 322 0.08 -5.01 10.22
CA ILE A 322 -0.15 -6.17 9.36
C ILE A 322 0.53 -7.43 9.93
N ASP A 323 1.75 -7.28 10.45
CA ASP A 323 2.54 -8.39 10.99
C ASP A 323 1.94 -8.96 12.29
N GLU A 324 1.31 -8.11 13.11
CA GLU A 324 0.69 -8.49 14.38
C GLU A 324 -0.71 -9.11 14.23
N ASN A 325 -1.33 -9.02 13.05
CA ASN A 325 -2.70 -9.48 12.79
C ASN A 325 -2.71 -10.55 11.67
N PRO A 326 -2.18 -11.77 11.92
CA PRO A 326 -2.07 -12.83 10.91
C PRO A 326 -3.43 -13.31 10.38
N GLU A 327 -4.52 -13.07 11.09
CA GLU A 327 -5.88 -13.37 10.64
C GLU A 327 -6.31 -12.55 9.41
N LEU A 328 -5.62 -11.44 9.10
CA LEU A 328 -5.82 -10.70 7.85
C LEU A 328 -5.57 -11.58 6.61
N PHE A 329 -4.78 -12.65 6.76
CA PHE A 329 -4.47 -13.62 5.71
C PHE A 329 -5.46 -14.79 5.63
N HIS A 330 -6.47 -14.85 6.51
CA HIS A 330 -7.57 -15.80 6.39
C HIS A 330 -8.54 -15.36 5.30
N LEU A 331 -8.16 -15.59 4.04
CA LEU A 331 -8.93 -15.18 2.88
C LEU A 331 -10.15 -16.08 2.67
N ARG A 332 -11.32 -15.50 2.48
CA ARG A 332 -12.53 -16.25 2.09
C ARG A 332 -12.55 -16.44 0.57
N PRO A 333 -12.45 -17.68 0.06
CA PRO A 333 -12.47 -17.90 -1.38
C PRO A 333 -13.85 -17.56 -1.95
N SER A 334 -13.88 -16.86 -3.08
CA SER A 334 -15.10 -16.63 -3.83
C SER A 334 -15.60 -17.96 -4.42
N GLN A 335 -16.87 -18.29 -4.18
CA GLN A 335 -17.49 -19.55 -4.64
C GLN A 335 -17.58 -19.65 -6.18
N ASN A 336 -17.61 -18.51 -6.89
CA ASN A 336 -17.72 -18.38 -8.35
C ASN A 336 -18.73 -19.33 -9.03
N ARG A 337 -19.91 -19.52 -8.43
CA ARG A 337 -20.90 -20.54 -8.84
C ARG A 337 -21.35 -20.41 -10.29
N ALA A 338 -21.67 -19.19 -10.73
CA ALA A 338 -22.18 -18.94 -12.07
C ALA A 338 -21.15 -19.31 -13.16
N GLN A 339 -19.89 -18.96 -12.97
CA GLN A 339 -18.84 -19.27 -13.95
C GLN A 339 -18.53 -20.77 -13.98
N LYS A 340 -18.50 -21.45 -12.82
CA LYS A 340 -18.40 -22.92 -12.77
C LYS A 340 -19.53 -23.60 -13.54
N LEU A 341 -20.75 -23.10 -13.41
CA LEU A 341 -21.90 -23.61 -14.16
C LEU A 341 -21.78 -23.35 -15.67
N LEU A 342 -21.35 -22.15 -16.08
CA LEU A 342 -21.14 -21.82 -17.50
C LEU A 342 -20.02 -22.67 -18.12
N HIS A 343 -18.91 -22.91 -17.40
CA HIS A 343 -17.86 -23.82 -17.87
C HIS A 343 -18.37 -25.25 -18.03
N TYR A 344 -19.17 -25.74 -17.07
CA TYR A 344 -19.79 -27.06 -17.19
C TYR A 344 -20.72 -27.16 -18.41
N LEU A 345 -21.62 -26.19 -18.59
CA LEU A 345 -22.52 -26.15 -19.75
C LEU A 345 -21.75 -26.06 -21.08
N GLY A 346 -20.70 -25.24 -21.13
CA GLY A 346 -19.83 -25.11 -22.29
C GLY A 346 -19.11 -26.41 -22.63
N GLY A 347 -18.53 -27.10 -21.64
CA GLY A 347 -17.89 -28.40 -21.83
C GLY A 347 -18.87 -29.45 -22.34
N VAL A 348 -20.06 -29.54 -21.73
CA VAL A 348 -21.12 -30.44 -22.17
C VAL A 348 -21.56 -30.19 -23.61
N LEU A 349 -21.72 -28.92 -24.02
CA LEU A 349 -22.15 -28.57 -25.38
C LEU A 349 -21.08 -28.87 -26.44
N MET A 350 -19.80 -28.71 -26.09
CA MET A 350 -18.68 -28.90 -27.02
C MET A 350 -18.25 -30.36 -27.14
N GLU A 351 -18.21 -31.08 -26.01
CA GLU A 351 -17.62 -32.43 -25.93
C GLU A 351 -18.68 -33.54 -25.84
N GLY A 352 -19.94 -33.19 -25.59
CA GLY A 352 -21.04 -34.13 -25.40
C GLY A 352 -21.20 -34.60 -23.94
N TRP A 353 -22.35 -35.21 -23.64
CA TRP A 353 -22.61 -35.79 -22.33
C TRP A 353 -21.74 -37.05 -22.13
N GLY A 354 -20.89 -37.06 -21.09
CA GLY A 354 -20.14 -38.26 -20.68
C GLY A 354 -18.69 -38.38 -21.16
N SER A 355 -18.14 -37.38 -21.86
CA SER A 355 -16.74 -37.34 -22.32
C SER A 355 -15.78 -36.51 -21.45
N TRP A 356 -16.30 -35.82 -20.42
CA TRP A 356 -15.50 -34.95 -19.55
C TRP A 356 -14.83 -35.71 -18.40
N GLU A 357 -13.57 -36.11 -18.56
CA GLU A 357 -12.69 -36.64 -17.49
C GLU A 357 -11.95 -35.52 -16.71
N GLY A 358 -12.52 -34.31 -16.64
CA GLY A 358 -11.96 -33.23 -15.83
C GLY A 358 -12.11 -33.53 -14.33
N SER A 359 -11.02 -33.39 -13.57
CA SER A 359 -10.96 -33.72 -12.14
C SER A 359 -11.93 -32.88 -11.30
N TRP A 360 -13.13 -33.42 -11.05
CA TRP A 360 -13.99 -32.88 -10.01
C TRP A 360 -13.46 -33.31 -8.64
N GLY A 361 -12.81 -32.38 -7.95
CA GLY A 361 -13.10 -32.23 -6.53
C GLY A 361 -14.61 -32.01 -6.41
N VAL A 362 -15.31 -33.03 -5.94
CA VAL A 362 -16.77 -33.13 -5.81
C VAL A 362 -17.44 -31.78 -5.59
N LEU A 363 -18.22 -31.35 -6.58
CA LEU A 363 -19.14 -30.24 -6.45
C LEU A 363 -20.30 -30.69 -5.53
N ARG A 364 -20.12 -30.61 -4.21
CA ARG A 364 -21.24 -30.69 -3.25
C ARG A 364 -22.10 -29.45 -3.41
N MET A 365 -22.97 -29.44 -4.42
CA MET A 365 -24.18 -28.64 -4.39
C MET A 365 -25.20 -29.42 -3.57
N PHE A 366 -25.73 -28.79 -2.53
CA PHE A 366 -26.76 -29.26 -1.60
C PHE A 366 -26.28 -30.15 -0.45
N GLY A 367 -26.53 -29.65 0.78
CA GLY A 367 -26.46 -30.42 2.00
C GLY A 367 -27.84 -30.99 2.34
N GLY A 368 -27.85 -32.25 2.77
CA GLY A 368 -29.01 -32.95 3.31
C GLY A 368 -28.89 -34.47 3.05
N PRO A 369 -29.00 -35.34 4.07
CA PRO A 369 -29.07 -36.78 3.86
C PRO A 369 -30.49 -37.13 3.37
N GLU A 370 -30.58 -38.02 2.40
CA GLU A 370 -31.82 -38.52 1.78
C GLU A 370 -32.41 -37.65 0.64
N GLY A 371 -32.36 -38.19 -0.57
CA GLY A 371 -32.98 -37.59 -1.75
C GLY A 371 -32.51 -38.21 -3.06
N VAL A 372 -32.96 -39.44 -3.34
CA VAL A 372 -32.78 -40.15 -4.60
C VAL A 372 -33.46 -39.38 -5.75
N LEU A 373 -32.80 -39.27 -6.90
CA LEU A 373 -33.50 -39.32 -8.19
C LEU A 373 -32.60 -39.96 -9.25
N GLY A 374 -32.92 -41.20 -9.60
CA GLY A 374 -32.38 -41.87 -10.78
C GLY A 374 -33.26 -41.59 -12.00
N VAL A 375 -32.65 -41.63 -13.18
CA VAL A 375 -33.34 -41.95 -14.43
C VAL A 375 -32.50 -43.01 -15.16
N LEU A 376 -33.08 -44.20 -15.28
CA LEU A 376 -32.62 -45.31 -16.10
C LEU A 376 -33.13 -45.15 -17.54
N GLY A 377 -32.32 -45.59 -18.51
CA GLY A 377 -32.71 -45.92 -19.88
C GLY A 377 -31.53 -45.71 -20.83
N GLY A 378 -31.06 -46.67 -21.62
CA GLY A 378 -31.47 -48.02 -21.92
C GLY A 378 -30.53 -48.57 -23.01
N ASP A 379 -30.32 -49.87 -22.96
CA ASP A 379 -29.39 -50.74 -23.68
C ASP A 379 -29.29 -50.62 -25.22
N SER A 380 -28.10 -50.87 -25.78
CA SER A 380 -27.95 -51.80 -26.90
C SER A 380 -26.49 -52.28 -27.08
N GLY A 381 -26.23 -53.54 -26.70
CA GLY A 381 -25.44 -54.44 -27.55
C GLY A 381 -24.10 -54.96 -27.00
N SER A 382 -24.13 -56.02 -26.20
CA SER A 382 -23.61 -57.33 -26.62
C SER A 382 -23.62 -58.35 -25.45
N PRO A 383 -23.94 -59.63 -25.71
CA PRO A 383 -24.00 -60.65 -24.68
C PRO A 383 -22.67 -61.41 -24.61
N ARG A 384 -22.15 -61.65 -23.39
CA ARG A 384 -21.96 -63.02 -22.86
C ARG A 384 -21.06 -63.05 -21.61
N ARG A 385 -21.60 -63.82 -20.66
CA ARG A 385 -20.94 -64.67 -19.64
C ARG A 385 -20.37 -63.98 -18.41
N CYS A 386 -21.23 -63.97 -17.38
CA CYS A 386 -20.84 -64.23 -15.99
C CYS A 386 -19.85 -65.39 -15.89
N LEU A 387 -18.73 -65.15 -15.21
CA LEU A 387 -18.11 -66.11 -14.30
C LEU A 387 -17.77 -65.36 -13.01
N LEU A 388 -18.41 -65.81 -11.93
CA LEU A 388 -18.10 -65.48 -10.54
C LEU A 388 -16.74 -66.08 -10.16
N GLY A 389 -15.98 -65.40 -9.29
CA GLY A 389 -14.85 -66.01 -8.61
C GLY A 389 -14.00 -65.03 -7.79
N SER A 390 -14.33 -64.96 -6.50
CA SER A 390 -13.55 -64.53 -5.31
C SER A 390 -12.84 -63.19 -5.30
#